data_AF-A0A484HK87-F1
#
_entry.id   AF-A0A484HK87-F1
#
_cell.length_a   1.000
_cell.length_b   1.000
_cell.length_c   1.000
_cell.angle_alpha   90.00
_cell.angle_beta   90.00
_cell.angle_gamma   90.00
#
_symmetry.space_group_name_H-M   'P 1'
#
loop_
_entity.id
_entity.type
_entity.pdbx_description
1 polymer ?
#
loop_
_entity_poly.entity_id
_entity_poly.type
_entity_poly.pdbx_seq_one_letter_code
_entity_poly.pdbx_strand_id
1 'polypeptide(L)'
;MTRFGILKHRAKLQEQYLWTQVDFKSEGEDDLSNKALKAATKLKGCGQFLIFRNYYTIDQVKLEKFHVCGQHLLCPMCAGIRAARSMKRYLDRIHELMRQKRGLKPVLITLTVKNGEDLEERYNHLTSSFRTLLSRYRDYKKKGWGFNQFCKIDGAFYTTEYTYNDKTKQWHPHIHIFALLNEWIDQEELAETWHDITLDSYIVDIRRVKKTKEHGYSKAVAEVCKYALKFSDLSLENTWEAFLTLKGKRLTGSFGSMHGVKIPDKATDDMPLEELPYLEMFYRFVFDKKSYYNLEITKDVKPQTKE
;
A
#
# COMPACT_ATOMS: atom_id res chain seq x y z
N MET A 1 -15.99 9.16 -8.83
CA MET A 1 -15.20 10.32 -8.33
C MET A 1 -15.13 10.44 -6.80
N THR A 2 -16.04 9.82 -6.04
CA THR A 2 -16.12 9.89 -4.57
C THR A 2 -14.88 9.38 -3.82
N ARG A 3 -14.19 8.35 -4.34
CA ARG A 3 -13.03 7.74 -3.65
C ARG A 3 -11.81 8.68 -3.53
N PHE A 4 -11.51 9.47 -4.57
CA PHE A 4 -10.43 10.47 -4.50
C PHE A 4 -10.75 11.58 -3.51
N GLY A 5 -12.01 12.02 -3.47
CA GLY A 5 -12.47 13.04 -2.50
C GLY A 5 -12.25 12.61 -1.05
N ILE A 6 -12.61 11.37 -0.70
CA ILE A 6 -12.41 10.81 0.65
C ILE A 6 -10.92 10.74 1.02
N LEU A 7 -10.08 10.22 0.12
CA LEU A 7 -8.64 10.11 0.37
C LEU A 7 -7.98 11.49 0.49
N LYS A 8 -8.39 12.46 -0.33
CA LYS A 8 -7.90 13.84 -0.25
C LYS A 8 -8.40 14.56 0.98
N HIS A 9 -9.64 14.34 1.40
CA HIS A 9 -10.20 14.89 2.65
C HIS A 9 -9.32 14.51 3.84
N ARG A 10 -9.03 13.22 4.00
CA ARG A 10 -8.16 12.74 5.08
C ARG A 10 -6.74 13.31 4.98
N ALA A 11 -6.19 13.42 3.76
CA ALA A 11 -4.91 14.09 3.55
C ALA A 11 -4.94 15.58 3.91
N LYS A 12 -6.06 16.28 3.68
CA LYS A 12 -6.22 17.70 4.04
C LYS A 12 -6.34 17.90 5.55
N LEU A 13 -7.03 17.00 6.25
CA LEU A 13 -7.04 16.99 7.72
C LEU A 13 -5.62 16.78 8.28
N GLN A 14 -4.86 15.82 7.72
CA GLN A 14 -3.46 15.62 8.11
C GLN A 14 -2.60 16.85 7.82
N GLU A 15 -2.79 17.50 6.67
CA GLU A 15 -2.12 18.76 6.34
C GLU A 15 -2.40 19.84 7.40
N GLN A 16 -3.66 20.04 7.79
CA GLN A 16 -4.07 21.03 8.79
C GLN A 16 -3.47 20.73 10.17
N TYR A 17 -3.48 19.46 10.59
CA TYR A 17 -2.82 19.03 11.81
C TYR A 17 -1.32 19.32 11.77
N LEU A 18 -0.62 19.00 10.68
CA LEU A 18 0.82 19.26 10.57
C LEU A 18 1.14 20.76 10.67
N TRP A 19 0.28 21.65 10.16
CA TRP A 19 0.44 23.09 10.35
C TRP A 19 0.36 23.54 11.81
N THR A 20 -0.38 22.83 12.67
CA THR A 20 -0.42 23.13 14.12
C THR A 20 0.83 22.66 14.86
N GLN A 21 1.63 21.78 14.24
CA GLN A 21 2.91 21.31 14.78
C GLN A 21 4.09 22.20 14.37
N VAL A 22 3.86 23.25 13.57
CA VAL A 22 4.92 24.18 13.15
C VAL A 22 5.03 25.31 14.16
N ASP A 23 6.19 25.40 14.80
CA ASP A 23 6.60 26.60 15.53
C ASP A 23 7.30 27.57 14.57
N PHE A 24 6.66 28.72 14.33
CA PHE A 24 7.20 29.78 13.48
C PHE A 24 8.14 30.74 14.23
N LYS A 25 8.27 30.60 15.55
CA LYS A 25 9.11 31.48 16.38
C LYS A 25 10.52 30.94 16.60
N SER A 26 10.75 29.64 16.41
CA SER A 26 11.99 28.96 16.79
C SER A 26 13.18 29.13 15.83
N GLU A 27 13.19 30.18 14.98
CA GLU A 27 14.26 30.49 13.99
C GLU A 27 14.85 29.30 13.21
N GLY A 28 14.12 28.18 13.09
CA GLY A 28 14.56 26.97 12.39
C GLY A 28 15.40 25.99 13.22
N GLU A 29 15.56 26.19 14.53
CA GLU A 29 16.32 25.29 15.42
C GLU A 29 15.55 24.00 15.76
N ASP A 30 14.22 24.01 15.70
CA ASP A 30 13.39 22.83 16.00
C ASP A 30 13.25 21.89 14.77
N ASP A 31 13.94 20.75 14.82
CA ASP A 31 13.88 19.69 13.80
C ASP A 31 12.46 19.13 13.61
N LEU A 32 11.65 19.02 14.68
CA LEU A 32 10.29 18.48 14.59
C LEU A 32 9.37 19.47 13.85
N SER A 33 9.41 20.76 14.23
CA SER A 33 8.72 21.85 13.51
C SER A 33 9.12 21.88 12.03
N ASN A 34 10.41 21.79 11.73
CA ASN A 34 10.93 21.75 10.36
C ASN A 34 10.41 20.54 9.55
N LYS A 35 10.34 19.36 10.17
CA LYS A 35 9.77 18.16 9.54
C LYS A 35 8.28 18.33 9.27
N ALA A 36 7.53 18.90 10.21
CA ALA A 36 6.11 19.19 10.05
C ALA A 36 5.86 20.20 8.92
N LEU A 37 6.60 21.31 8.87
CA LEU A 37 6.52 22.34 7.82
C LEU A 37 6.76 21.75 6.43
N LYS A 38 7.83 20.96 6.27
CA LYS A 38 8.16 20.27 5.01
C LYS A 38 7.04 19.31 4.58
N ALA A 39 6.45 18.59 5.52
CA ALA A 39 5.37 17.65 5.22
C ALA A 39 4.05 18.36 4.88
N ALA A 40 3.65 19.38 5.65
CA ALA A 40 2.45 20.16 5.41
C ALA A 40 2.48 20.85 4.03
N THR A 41 3.62 21.45 3.69
CA THR A 41 3.84 22.10 2.38
C THR A 41 3.66 21.12 1.22
N LYS A 42 4.21 19.90 1.35
CA LYS A 42 4.05 18.83 0.36
C LYS A 42 2.60 18.35 0.24
N LEU A 43 1.91 18.13 1.35
CA LEU A 43 0.50 17.71 1.37
C LEU A 43 -0.44 18.77 0.77
N LYS A 44 -0.13 20.05 0.97
CA LYS A 44 -0.90 21.19 0.44
C LYS A 44 -1.10 21.11 -1.06
N GLY A 45 -0.05 20.80 -1.82
CA GLY A 45 -0.12 20.69 -3.29
C GLY A 45 -0.73 19.38 -3.80
N CYS A 46 -0.72 18.31 -2.99
CA CYS A 46 -1.08 16.97 -3.45
C CYS A 46 -2.55 16.88 -3.90
N GLY A 47 -2.78 16.49 -5.15
CA GLY A 47 -4.10 16.22 -5.72
C GLY A 47 -5.09 17.37 -5.62
N GLN A 48 -4.63 18.62 -5.63
CA GLN A 48 -5.52 19.79 -5.66
C GLN A 48 -6.32 19.87 -6.97
N PHE A 49 -5.69 19.44 -8.07
CA PHE A 49 -6.28 19.39 -9.39
C PHE A 49 -6.12 18.01 -10.00
N LEU A 50 -7.15 17.54 -10.69
CA LEU A 50 -7.15 16.29 -11.44
C LEU A 50 -7.62 16.58 -12.87
N ILE A 51 -6.90 16.04 -13.86
CA ILE A 51 -7.31 16.07 -15.26
C ILE A 51 -7.67 14.65 -15.67
N PHE A 52 -8.90 14.48 -16.14
CA PHE A 52 -9.39 13.23 -16.72
C PHE A 52 -9.59 13.38 -18.22
N ARG A 53 -9.42 12.28 -18.94
CA ARG A 53 -9.88 12.12 -20.31
C ARG A 53 -11.01 11.12 -20.33
N ASN A 54 -12.17 11.55 -20.81
CA ASN A 54 -13.31 10.68 -21.07
C ASN A 54 -13.32 10.32 -22.57
N TYR A 55 -12.82 9.14 -22.89
CA TYR A 55 -12.88 8.54 -24.23
C TYR A 55 -14.27 7.93 -24.42
N TYR A 56 -15.23 8.78 -24.78
CA TYR A 56 -16.65 8.43 -24.87
C TYR A 56 -16.96 7.39 -25.95
N THR A 57 -16.10 7.21 -26.94
CA THR A 57 -16.25 6.19 -28.00
C THR A 57 -16.00 4.76 -27.50
N ILE A 58 -15.27 4.61 -26.40
CA ILE A 58 -14.93 3.31 -25.80
C ILE A 58 -15.43 3.19 -24.36
N ASP A 59 -16.23 4.15 -23.91
CA ASP A 59 -16.77 4.27 -22.54
C ASP A 59 -15.67 4.14 -21.45
N GLN A 60 -14.57 4.88 -21.61
CA GLN A 60 -13.45 4.87 -20.66
C GLN A 60 -13.08 6.26 -20.17
N VAL A 61 -13.05 6.42 -18.85
CA VAL A 61 -12.50 7.59 -18.17
C VAL A 61 -11.13 7.26 -17.60
N LYS A 62 -10.11 8.04 -17.95
CA LYS A 62 -8.71 7.84 -17.53
C LYS A 62 -8.19 9.08 -16.79
N LEU A 63 -7.51 8.87 -15.66
CA LEU A 63 -6.78 9.93 -14.98
C LEU A 63 -5.50 10.23 -15.75
N GLU A 64 -5.39 11.43 -16.33
CA GLU A 64 -4.27 11.82 -17.18
C GLU A 64 -3.16 12.53 -16.42
N LYS A 65 -3.51 13.55 -15.62
CA LYS A 65 -2.55 14.41 -14.92
C LYS A 65 -3.06 14.80 -13.56
N PHE A 66 -2.15 14.82 -12.59
CA PHE A 66 -2.32 15.40 -11.26
C PHE A 66 -0.98 15.42 -10.53
N HIS A 67 -0.90 16.19 -9.45
CA HIS A 67 0.29 16.26 -8.61
C HIS A 67 0.22 15.30 -7.41
N VAL A 68 1.30 14.58 -7.12
CA VAL A 68 1.46 13.73 -5.93
C VAL A 68 2.60 14.22 -5.05
N CYS A 69 2.41 14.24 -3.73
CA CYS A 69 3.46 14.62 -2.79
C CYS A 69 4.46 13.50 -2.47
N GLY A 70 4.13 12.24 -2.80
CA GLY A 70 4.96 11.06 -2.53
C GLY A 70 5.01 10.63 -1.05
N GLN A 71 4.37 11.35 -0.13
CA GLN A 71 4.37 11.02 1.30
C GLN A 71 3.31 9.97 1.65
N HIS A 72 3.51 8.74 1.20
CA HIS A 72 2.54 7.64 1.32
C HIS A 72 2.22 7.20 2.76
N LEU A 73 2.97 7.67 3.78
CA LEU A 73 2.68 7.45 5.21
C LEU A 73 1.87 8.60 5.84
N LEU A 74 1.68 9.73 5.14
CA LEU A 74 0.85 10.86 5.59
C LEU A 74 -0.31 11.18 4.67
N CYS A 75 -0.21 10.78 3.40
CA CYS A 75 -1.16 11.11 2.36
C CYS A 75 -1.87 9.84 1.89
N PRO A 76 -3.12 9.59 2.36
CA PRO A 76 -3.95 8.46 1.93
C PRO A 76 -4.15 8.39 0.41
N MET A 77 -4.14 9.53 -0.27
CA MET A 77 -4.20 9.57 -1.73
C MET A 77 -2.95 8.97 -2.37
N CYS A 78 -1.75 9.43 -1.98
CA CYS A 78 -0.48 8.88 -2.48
C CYS A 78 -0.32 7.40 -2.13
N ALA A 79 -0.75 7.01 -0.92
CA ALA A 79 -0.81 5.62 -0.52
C ALA A 79 -1.74 4.83 -1.48
N GLY A 80 -2.94 5.36 -1.76
CA GLY A 80 -3.93 4.81 -2.70
C GLY A 80 -3.38 4.54 -4.09
N ILE A 81 -2.70 5.52 -4.64
CA ILE A 81 -2.10 5.43 -5.97
C ILE A 81 -1.00 4.37 -5.96
N ARG A 82 -0.13 4.35 -4.95
CA ARG A 82 0.92 3.34 -4.81
C ARG A 82 0.36 1.92 -4.71
N ALA A 83 -0.73 1.74 -3.95
CA ALA A 83 -1.42 0.46 -3.82
C ALA A 83 -2.01 -0.01 -5.16
N ALA A 84 -2.70 0.87 -5.89
CA ALA A 84 -3.29 0.55 -7.19
C ALA A 84 -2.24 0.12 -8.22
N ARG A 85 -1.08 0.80 -8.27
CA ARG A 85 0.02 0.41 -9.17
C ARG A 85 0.61 -0.95 -8.84
N SER A 86 0.84 -1.21 -7.55
CA SER A 86 1.35 -2.50 -7.07
C SER A 86 0.40 -3.63 -7.45
N MET A 87 -0.92 -3.41 -7.29
CA MET A 87 -1.95 -4.40 -7.56
C MET A 87 -1.93 -4.89 -9.01
N LYS A 88 -1.90 -3.98 -10.00
CA LYS A 88 -1.86 -4.34 -11.43
C LYS A 88 -0.70 -5.29 -11.72
N ARG A 89 0.51 -4.93 -11.28
CA ARG A 89 1.74 -5.72 -11.54
C ARG A 89 1.74 -7.07 -10.84
N TYR A 90 1.27 -7.14 -9.60
CA TYR A 90 1.18 -8.41 -8.89
C TYR A 90 0.12 -9.33 -9.51
N LEU A 91 -1.02 -8.80 -9.95
CA LEU A 91 -2.03 -9.59 -10.66
C LEU A 91 -1.48 -10.17 -11.97
N ASP A 92 -0.81 -9.35 -12.79
CA ASP A 92 -0.19 -9.81 -14.03
C ASP A 92 0.82 -10.94 -13.76
N ARG A 93 1.67 -10.76 -12.75
CA ARG A 93 2.68 -11.77 -12.35
C ARG A 93 2.04 -13.05 -11.81
N ILE A 94 1.01 -12.95 -10.98
CA ILE A 94 0.27 -14.12 -10.46
C ILE A 94 -0.33 -14.91 -11.62
N HIS A 95 -0.98 -14.23 -12.56
CA HIS A 95 -1.57 -14.90 -13.74
C HIS A 95 -0.50 -15.57 -14.61
N GLU A 96 0.65 -14.94 -14.80
CA GLU A 96 1.78 -15.54 -15.52
C GLU A 96 2.28 -16.82 -14.84
N LEU A 97 2.57 -16.76 -13.54
CA LEU A 97 3.09 -17.89 -12.78
C LEU A 97 2.09 -19.06 -12.72
N MET A 98 0.80 -18.77 -12.54
CA MET A 98 -0.23 -19.81 -12.49
C MET A 98 -0.49 -20.44 -13.87
N ARG A 99 -0.21 -19.75 -14.98
CA ARG A 99 -0.22 -20.35 -16.33
C ARG A 99 0.96 -21.32 -16.50
N GLN A 100 2.14 -20.96 -16.01
CA GLN A 100 3.35 -21.79 -16.09
C GLN A 100 3.31 -22.99 -15.13
N LYS A 101 2.76 -22.80 -13.91
CA LYS A 101 2.68 -23.81 -12.85
C LYS A 101 1.25 -23.93 -12.34
N ARG A 102 0.45 -24.78 -12.99
CA ARG A 102 -1.00 -24.94 -12.69
C ARG A 102 -1.31 -25.49 -11.28
N GLY A 103 -0.33 -26.11 -10.61
CA GLY A 103 -0.50 -26.69 -9.27
C GLY A 103 -0.38 -25.69 -8.10
N LEU A 104 -0.04 -24.42 -8.38
CA LEU A 104 0.13 -23.39 -7.37
C LEU A 104 -1.17 -23.04 -6.65
N LYS A 105 -1.10 -22.90 -5.33
CA LYS A 105 -2.25 -22.66 -4.46
C LYS A 105 -2.16 -21.24 -3.88
N PRO A 106 -3.02 -20.29 -4.33
CA PRO A 106 -2.97 -18.93 -3.81
C PRO A 106 -3.58 -18.85 -2.41
N VAL A 107 -2.86 -18.21 -1.49
CA VAL A 107 -3.25 -18.02 -0.09
C VAL A 107 -2.94 -16.60 0.38
N LEU A 108 -3.70 -16.14 1.38
CA LEU A 108 -3.36 -15.01 2.22
C LEU A 108 -2.82 -15.55 3.54
N ILE A 109 -1.66 -15.04 3.96
CA ILE A 109 -1.06 -15.36 5.25
C ILE A 109 -0.95 -14.06 6.04
N THR A 110 -1.43 -14.06 7.28
CA THR A 110 -1.25 -12.96 8.22
C THR A 110 -0.39 -13.45 9.38
N LEU A 111 0.70 -12.74 9.66
CA LEU A 111 1.56 -12.97 10.82
C LEU A 111 1.48 -11.75 11.74
N THR A 112 1.36 -11.95 13.04
CA THR A 112 1.37 -10.83 14.01
C THR A 112 2.40 -11.07 15.10
N VAL A 113 2.89 -10.00 15.72
CA VAL A 113 3.61 -10.06 17.00
C VAL A 113 2.69 -9.56 18.12
N LYS A 114 3.11 -9.71 19.38
CA LYS A 114 2.34 -9.16 20.50
C LYS A 114 2.27 -7.63 20.38
N ASN A 115 1.10 -7.07 20.72
CA ASN A 115 0.90 -5.62 20.76
C ASN A 115 1.87 -4.96 21.75
N GLY A 116 2.20 -3.69 21.52
CA GLY A 116 3.12 -2.94 22.37
C GLY A 116 2.91 -1.44 22.27
N GLU A 117 3.35 -0.70 23.27
CA GLU A 117 3.14 0.75 23.35
C GLU A 117 4.11 1.54 22.45
N ASP A 118 5.30 1.00 22.21
CA ASP A 118 6.33 1.64 21.39
C ASP A 118 6.30 1.12 19.94
N LEU A 119 6.00 2.02 18.98
CA LEU A 119 5.93 1.67 17.56
C LEU A 119 7.29 1.25 16.97
N GLU A 120 8.37 1.90 17.37
CA GLU A 120 9.70 1.64 16.82
C GLU A 120 10.18 0.25 17.23
N GLU A 121 10.06 -0.05 18.52
CA GLU A 121 10.40 -1.35 19.08
C GLU A 121 9.53 -2.44 18.44
N ARG A 122 8.21 -2.25 18.36
CA ARG A 122 7.31 -3.20 17.69
C ARG A 122 7.62 -3.39 16.21
N TYR A 123 7.99 -2.32 15.49
CA TYR A 123 8.48 -2.41 14.11
C TYR A 123 9.74 -3.26 14.03
N ASN A 124 10.72 -3.02 14.91
CA ASN A 124 12.01 -3.69 14.90
C ASN A 124 11.85 -5.17 15.21
N HIS A 125 11.03 -5.51 16.21
CA HIS A 125 10.68 -6.88 16.57
C HIS A 125 10.02 -7.64 15.41
N LEU A 126 8.94 -7.10 14.84
CA LEU A 126 8.28 -7.73 13.70
C LEU A 126 9.23 -7.92 12.50
N THR A 127 10.04 -6.89 12.22
CA THR A 127 10.95 -6.90 11.06
C THR A 127 12.11 -7.87 11.25
N SER A 128 12.70 -7.94 12.44
CA SER A 128 13.80 -8.87 12.73
C SER A 128 13.31 -10.31 12.69
N SER A 129 12.17 -10.62 13.32
CA SER A 129 11.54 -11.94 13.27
C SER A 129 11.22 -12.36 11.84
N PHE A 130 10.62 -11.47 11.03
CA PHE A 130 10.32 -11.81 9.64
C PHE A 130 11.58 -11.96 8.78
N ARG A 131 12.64 -11.18 9.04
CA ARG A 131 13.94 -11.37 8.37
C ARG A 131 14.56 -12.73 8.70
N THR A 132 14.44 -13.19 9.94
CA THR A 132 14.86 -14.54 10.35
C THR A 132 14.09 -15.61 9.60
N LEU A 133 12.76 -15.50 9.54
CA LEU A 133 11.90 -16.43 8.78
C LEU A 133 12.28 -16.47 7.28
N LEU A 134 12.50 -15.30 6.67
CA LEU A 134 12.98 -15.20 5.29
C LEU A 134 14.41 -15.72 5.11
N SER A 135 15.26 -15.66 6.14
CA SER A 135 16.59 -16.29 6.11
C SER A 135 16.47 -17.80 6.09
N ARG A 136 15.69 -18.39 7.00
CA ARG A 136 15.44 -19.84 7.06
C ARG A 136 14.85 -20.36 5.73
N TYR A 137 13.90 -19.63 5.15
CA TYR A 137 13.38 -19.90 3.80
C TYR A 137 14.49 -19.94 2.73
N ARG A 138 15.37 -18.94 2.71
CA ARG A 138 16.47 -18.86 1.72
C ARG A 138 17.52 -19.94 1.95
N ASP A 139 17.83 -20.27 3.20
CA ASP A 139 18.76 -21.34 3.55
C ASP A 139 18.25 -22.68 3.04
N TYR A 140 16.98 -23.02 3.29
CA TYR A 140 16.39 -24.23 2.73
C TYR A 140 16.42 -24.24 1.20
N LYS A 141 15.99 -23.16 0.53
CA LYS A 141 15.97 -23.11 -0.95
C LYS A 141 17.37 -23.20 -1.58
N LYS A 142 18.43 -22.75 -0.90
CA LYS A 142 19.81 -22.77 -1.43
C LYS A 142 20.60 -23.99 -1.01
N LYS A 143 20.41 -24.46 0.22
CA LYS A 143 21.27 -25.45 0.89
C LYS A 143 20.55 -26.76 1.20
N GLY A 144 19.21 -26.79 1.15
CA GLY A 144 18.39 -28.00 1.36
C GLY A 144 18.12 -28.40 2.81
N TRP A 145 18.63 -27.67 3.81
CA TRP A 145 18.42 -27.98 5.24
C TRP A 145 17.56 -26.89 5.94
N GLY A 146 17.06 -27.21 7.14
CA GLY A 146 16.27 -26.26 7.94
C GLY A 146 14.84 -26.06 7.43
N PHE A 147 14.23 -27.13 6.90
CA PHE A 147 12.84 -27.10 6.43
C PHE A 147 11.90 -26.64 7.56
N ASN A 148 10.96 -25.79 7.17
CA ASN A 148 9.78 -25.42 7.96
C ASN A 148 8.64 -25.15 6.98
N GLN A 149 7.41 -25.04 7.47
CA GLN A 149 6.24 -24.91 6.62
C GLN A 149 6.27 -23.71 5.67
N PHE A 150 6.94 -22.60 6.04
CA PHE A 150 7.10 -21.42 5.18
C PHE A 150 7.88 -21.74 3.88
N CYS A 151 8.68 -22.80 3.87
CA CYS A 151 9.44 -23.27 2.71
C CYS A 151 8.57 -23.84 1.57
N LYS A 152 7.29 -24.16 1.86
CA LYS A 152 6.31 -24.60 0.86
C LYS A 152 5.86 -23.49 -0.10
N ILE A 153 6.20 -22.24 0.20
CA ILE A 153 5.96 -21.09 -0.67
C ILE A 153 6.86 -21.18 -1.92
N ASP A 154 6.27 -21.00 -3.10
CA ASP A 154 6.98 -20.82 -4.38
C ASP A 154 7.40 -19.35 -4.56
N GLY A 155 6.49 -18.43 -4.28
CA GLY A 155 6.72 -17.00 -4.32
C GLY A 155 5.62 -16.22 -3.62
N ALA A 156 5.99 -15.06 -3.08
CA ALA A 156 5.08 -14.20 -2.35
C ALA A 156 5.46 -12.72 -2.45
N PHE A 157 4.49 -11.86 -2.17
CA PHE A 157 4.73 -10.47 -1.81
C PHE A 157 4.00 -10.13 -0.51
N TYR A 158 4.52 -9.15 0.21
CA TYR A 158 4.05 -8.81 1.54
C TYR A 158 4.08 -7.31 1.80
N THR A 159 3.27 -6.90 2.76
CA THR A 159 3.26 -5.57 3.36
C THR A 159 3.16 -5.69 4.88
N THR A 160 3.83 -4.79 5.59
CA THR A 160 3.60 -4.59 7.03
C THR A 160 2.53 -3.51 7.19
N GLU A 161 1.56 -3.74 8.07
CA GLU A 161 0.56 -2.74 8.45
C GLU A 161 0.60 -2.54 9.97
N TYR A 162 0.52 -1.26 10.38
CA TYR A 162 0.57 -0.83 11.78
C TYR A 162 -0.75 -0.12 12.08
N THR A 163 -1.51 -0.69 13.01
CA THR A 163 -2.74 -0.11 13.53
C THR A 163 -2.57 0.23 15.01
N TYR A 164 -3.45 1.07 15.54
CA TYR A 164 -3.40 1.50 16.94
C TYR A 164 -4.74 1.25 17.61
N ASN A 165 -4.70 0.72 18.83
CA ASN A 165 -5.91 0.51 19.63
C ASN A 165 -6.02 1.60 20.70
N ASP A 166 -6.98 2.51 20.51
CA ASP A 166 -7.18 3.64 21.41
C ASP A 166 -7.59 3.25 22.84
N LYS A 167 -8.11 2.03 23.06
CA LYS A 167 -8.50 1.53 24.39
C LYS A 167 -7.31 1.01 25.17
N THR A 168 -6.45 0.20 24.52
CA THR A 168 -5.28 -0.40 25.17
C THR A 168 -4.03 0.48 25.04
N LYS A 169 -4.07 1.53 24.22
CA LYS A 169 -2.95 2.41 23.90
C LYS A 169 -1.75 1.71 23.28
N GLN A 170 -2.00 0.66 22.50
CA GLN A 170 -0.96 -0.19 21.92
C GLN A 170 -1.03 -0.21 20.39
N TRP A 171 0.15 -0.28 19.79
CA TRP A 171 0.37 -0.59 18.38
C TRP A 171 0.21 -2.09 18.12
N HIS A 172 -0.46 -2.40 17.02
CA HIS A 172 -0.78 -3.74 16.56
C HIS A 172 -0.09 -3.95 15.20
N PRO A 173 1.11 -4.55 15.18
CA PRO A 173 1.89 -4.77 13.97
C PRO A 173 1.54 -6.12 13.35
N HIS A 174 1.32 -6.13 12.05
CA HIS A 174 1.10 -7.38 11.32
C HIS A 174 1.71 -7.34 9.92
N ILE A 175 1.95 -8.53 9.38
CA ILE A 175 2.40 -8.75 8.01
C ILE A 175 1.28 -9.44 7.26
N HIS A 176 0.83 -8.81 6.18
CA HIS A 176 -0.04 -9.44 5.18
C HIS A 176 0.81 -9.98 4.05
N ILE A 177 0.63 -11.25 3.69
CA ILE A 177 1.38 -11.92 2.63
C ILE A 177 0.39 -12.54 1.65
N PHE A 178 0.55 -12.26 0.37
CA PHE A 178 -0.07 -13.07 -0.68
C PHE A 178 0.98 -14.06 -1.16
N ALA A 179 0.71 -15.36 -1.03
CA ALA A 179 1.63 -16.42 -1.40
C ALA A 179 1.03 -17.39 -2.41
N LEU A 180 1.89 -17.92 -3.26
CA LEU A 180 1.61 -19.06 -4.12
C LEU A 180 2.34 -20.27 -3.53
N LEU A 181 1.59 -21.27 -3.08
CA LEU A 181 2.17 -22.46 -2.45
C LEU A 181 2.34 -23.61 -3.44
N ASN A 182 3.42 -24.38 -3.31
CA ASN A 182 3.55 -25.68 -3.94
C ASN A 182 2.68 -26.72 -3.22
N GLU A 183 2.66 -26.68 -1.89
CA GLU A 183 1.92 -27.59 -1.01
C GLU A 183 1.21 -26.81 0.10
N TRP A 184 0.16 -27.38 0.69
CA TRP A 184 -0.52 -26.74 1.81
C TRP A 184 0.40 -26.63 3.02
N ILE A 185 0.41 -25.44 3.61
CA ILE A 185 1.08 -25.15 4.87
C ILE A 185 0.27 -25.77 6.00
N ASP A 186 0.94 -26.50 6.89
CA ASP A 186 0.41 -26.80 8.21
C ASP A 186 0.47 -25.52 9.06
N GLN A 187 -0.69 -25.04 9.50
CA GLN A 187 -0.79 -23.77 10.21
C GLN A 187 -0.25 -23.88 11.64
N GLU A 188 -0.41 -25.03 12.30
CA GLU A 188 0.05 -25.24 13.67
C GLU A 188 1.58 -25.29 13.72
N GLU A 189 2.20 -26.07 12.84
CA GLU A 189 3.67 -26.11 12.73
C GLU A 189 4.27 -24.75 12.29
N LEU A 190 3.57 -23.99 11.43
CA LEU A 190 4.02 -22.63 11.10
C LEU A 190 3.88 -21.69 12.29
N ALA A 191 2.83 -21.83 13.11
CA ALA A 191 2.66 -21.05 14.33
C ALA A 191 3.74 -21.35 15.36
N GLU A 192 4.14 -22.62 15.52
CA GLU A 192 5.29 -23.02 16.34
C GLU A 192 6.60 -22.40 15.84
N THR A 193 6.84 -22.47 14.51
CA THR A 193 8.02 -21.83 13.90
C THR A 193 8.00 -20.31 14.12
N TRP A 194 6.83 -19.68 14.03
CA TRP A 194 6.69 -18.25 14.24
C TRP A 194 6.92 -17.88 15.71
N HIS A 195 6.44 -18.69 16.64
CA HIS A 195 6.70 -18.49 18.06
C HIS A 195 8.17 -18.73 18.43
N ASP A 196 8.82 -19.75 17.89
CA ASP A 196 10.26 -19.98 18.07
C ASP A 196 11.10 -18.74 17.66
N ILE A 197 10.66 -18.04 16.61
CA ILE A 197 11.35 -16.85 16.10
C ILE A 197 10.97 -15.58 16.87
N THR A 198 9.70 -15.40 17.24
CA THR A 198 9.20 -14.17 17.87
C THR A 198 9.27 -14.20 19.39
N LEU A 199 9.23 -15.39 19.98
CA LEU A 199 9.11 -15.67 21.42
C LEU A 199 7.86 -15.06 22.08
N ASP A 200 6.96 -14.42 21.31
CA ASP A 200 5.81 -13.69 21.86
C ASP A 200 4.50 -13.89 21.08
N SER A 201 4.50 -14.61 19.96
CA SER A 201 3.30 -14.80 19.14
C SER A 201 3.21 -16.17 18.46
N TYR A 202 2.05 -16.80 18.58
CA TYR A 202 1.63 -17.96 17.77
C TYR A 202 0.63 -17.55 16.68
N ILE A 203 0.34 -16.26 16.53
CA ILE A 203 -0.76 -15.80 15.69
C ILE A 203 -0.35 -15.84 14.21
N VAL A 204 -0.85 -16.88 13.55
CA VAL A 204 -0.75 -17.13 12.12
C VAL A 204 -2.16 -17.40 11.59
N ASP A 205 -2.59 -16.66 10.58
CA ASP A 205 -3.84 -16.91 9.85
C ASP A 205 -3.52 -17.26 8.40
N ILE A 206 -4.01 -18.41 7.91
CA ILE A 206 -3.82 -18.85 6.52
C ILE A 206 -5.18 -19.08 5.88
N ARG A 207 -5.48 -18.26 4.88
CA ARG A 207 -6.76 -18.33 4.16
C ARG A 207 -6.54 -18.64 2.68
N ARG A 208 -7.26 -19.63 2.18
CA ARG A 208 -7.29 -19.93 0.74
C ARG A 208 -7.91 -18.76 -0.03
N VAL A 209 -7.22 -18.30 -1.07
CA VAL A 209 -7.78 -17.31 -1.98
C VAL A 209 -8.58 -18.01 -3.08
N LYS A 210 -9.90 -17.83 -3.05
CA LYS A 210 -10.79 -18.32 -4.12
C LYS A 210 -10.80 -17.31 -5.28
N LYS A 211 -10.64 -17.80 -6.50
CA LYS A 211 -10.81 -17.00 -7.72
C LYS A 211 -12.30 -16.65 -7.87
N THR A 212 -12.62 -15.37 -7.94
CA THR A 212 -13.99 -14.91 -8.23
C THR A 212 -14.19 -14.71 -9.73
N LYS A 213 -15.41 -14.91 -10.25
CA LYS A 213 -15.72 -14.68 -11.67
C LYS A 213 -15.52 -13.22 -12.07
N GLU A 214 -15.94 -12.30 -11.21
CA GLU A 214 -15.93 -10.86 -11.50
C GLU A 214 -14.56 -10.20 -11.28
N HIS A 215 -13.83 -10.58 -10.22
CA HIS A 215 -12.61 -9.86 -9.83
C HIS A 215 -11.35 -10.72 -9.80
N GLY A 216 -11.44 -12.00 -10.18
CA GLY A 216 -10.30 -12.92 -10.09
C GLY A 216 -9.73 -12.96 -8.66
N TYR A 217 -8.44 -12.63 -8.54
CA TYR A 217 -7.69 -12.51 -7.28
C TYR A 217 -7.58 -11.08 -6.72
N SER A 218 -8.19 -10.11 -7.40
CA SER A 218 -7.97 -8.68 -7.12
C SER A 218 -8.34 -8.28 -5.69
N LYS A 219 -9.36 -8.90 -5.08
CA LYS A 219 -9.74 -8.61 -3.68
C LYS A 219 -8.63 -8.98 -2.69
N ALA A 220 -8.02 -10.16 -2.85
CA ALA A 220 -6.94 -10.61 -1.98
C ALA A 220 -5.64 -9.84 -2.22
N VAL A 221 -5.30 -9.58 -3.49
CA VAL A 221 -4.15 -8.73 -3.82
C VAL A 221 -4.36 -7.31 -3.28
N ALA A 222 -5.58 -6.78 -3.34
CA ALA A 222 -5.92 -5.49 -2.77
C ALA A 222 -5.76 -5.46 -1.26
N GLU A 223 -6.08 -6.55 -0.55
CA GLU A 223 -5.88 -6.67 0.90
C GLU A 223 -4.41 -6.51 1.27
N VAL A 224 -3.51 -7.21 0.58
CA VAL A 224 -2.06 -7.08 0.83
C VAL A 224 -1.50 -5.77 0.31
N CYS A 225 -2.00 -5.24 -0.81
CA CYS A 225 -1.59 -3.93 -1.31
C CYS A 225 -2.17 -2.76 -0.49
N LYS A 226 -2.96 -3.01 0.57
CA LYS A 226 -3.36 -1.97 1.51
C LYS A 226 -2.12 -1.31 2.10
N TYR A 227 -2.32 -0.07 2.53
CA TYR A 227 -1.24 0.81 2.95
C TYR A 227 -0.55 0.26 4.20
N ALA A 228 0.68 0.69 4.44
CA ALA A 228 1.37 0.37 5.68
C ALA A 228 0.69 0.95 6.93
N LEU A 229 -0.22 1.92 6.74
CA LEU A 229 -1.04 2.50 7.78
C LEU A 229 -2.51 2.44 7.37
N LYS A 230 -3.35 1.92 8.25
CA LYS A 230 -4.79 2.01 8.08
C LYS A 230 -5.26 3.39 8.51
N PHE A 231 -5.12 4.38 7.62
CA PHE A 231 -5.40 5.80 7.89
C PHE A 231 -6.79 6.12 8.47
N SER A 232 -7.76 5.23 8.28
CA SER A 232 -9.10 5.34 8.88
C SER A 232 -9.12 5.01 10.38
N ASP A 233 -8.15 4.23 10.84
CA ASP A 233 -8.07 3.67 12.19
C ASP A 233 -7.06 4.40 13.06
N LEU A 234 -6.23 5.28 12.48
CA LEU A 234 -5.27 6.10 13.20
C LEU A 234 -5.80 7.52 13.38
N SER A 235 -5.53 8.14 14.52
CA SER A 235 -5.68 9.59 14.70
C SER A 235 -4.67 10.38 13.83
N LEU A 236 -4.80 11.71 13.77
CA LEU A 236 -3.87 12.54 12.99
C LEU A 236 -2.49 12.56 13.66
N GLU A 237 -2.49 12.51 14.99
CA GLU A 237 -1.35 12.43 15.90
C GLU A 237 -0.60 11.11 15.69
N ASN A 238 -1.31 9.97 15.76
CA ASN A 238 -0.71 8.65 15.57
C ASN A 238 -0.21 8.46 14.12
N THR A 239 -0.88 9.06 13.14
CA THR A 239 -0.40 9.05 11.75
C THR A 239 0.92 9.83 11.63
N TRP A 240 1.07 10.93 12.38
CA TRP A 240 2.31 11.70 12.42
C TRP A 240 3.45 10.97 13.14
N GLU A 241 3.18 10.40 14.30
CA GLU A 241 4.13 9.52 15.03
C GLU A 241 4.60 8.39 14.12
N ALA A 242 3.66 7.68 13.49
CA ALA A 242 3.98 6.59 12.58
C ALA A 242 4.80 7.05 11.37
N PHE A 243 4.53 8.23 10.83
CA PHE A 243 5.36 8.79 9.77
C PHE A 243 6.80 9.03 10.25
N LEU A 244 6.99 9.66 11.42
CA LEU A 244 8.32 9.95 11.95
C LEU A 244 9.11 8.67 12.17
N THR A 245 8.47 7.64 12.73
CA THR A 245 9.10 6.37 13.06
C THR A 245 9.33 5.46 11.85
N LEU A 246 8.42 5.43 10.89
CA LEU A 246 8.45 4.46 9.78
C LEU A 246 9.03 5.02 8.47
N LYS A 247 9.25 6.33 8.38
CA LYS A 247 9.84 6.93 7.17
C LYS A 247 11.22 6.35 6.90
N GLY A 248 11.44 5.92 5.66
CA GLY A 248 12.70 5.30 5.22
C GLY A 248 12.81 3.81 5.54
N LYS A 249 11.90 3.26 6.35
CA LYS A 249 11.85 1.84 6.69
C LYS A 249 11.21 1.02 5.55
N ARG A 250 11.60 -0.24 5.40
CA ARG A 250 11.08 -1.13 4.34
C ARG A 250 9.80 -1.83 4.80
N LEU A 251 8.67 -1.35 4.32
CA LEU A 251 7.33 -1.84 4.71
C LEU A 251 6.72 -2.84 3.71
N THR A 252 7.36 -3.05 2.57
CA THR A 252 6.85 -3.92 1.51
C THR A 252 7.99 -4.74 0.91
N GLY A 253 7.70 -5.93 0.41
CA GLY A 253 8.68 -6.72 -0.33
C GLY A 253 8.07 -7.90 -1.07
N SER A 254 8.92 -8.61 -1.82
CA SER A 254 8.57 -9.86 -2.47
C SER A 254 9.76 -10.81 -2.43
N PHE A 255 9.48 -12.12 -2.56
CA PHE A 255 10.47 -13.18 -2.53
C PHE A 255 10.00 -14.40 -3.35
N GLY A 256 10.92 -15.35 -3.58
CA GLY A 256 10.65 -16.52 -4.44
C GLY A 256 10.34 -16.13 -5.89
N SER A 257 9.42 -16.84 -6.54
CA SER A 257 9.04 -16.59 -7.94
C SER A 257 8.36 -15.23 -8.19
N MET A 258 7.94 -14.54 -7.13
CA MET A 258 7.39 -13.17 -7.13
C MET A 258 8.46 -12.09 -6.95
N HIS A 259 9.74 -12.46 -6.74
CA HIS A 259 10.84 -11.51 -6.64
C HIS A 259 11.11 -10.82 -7.98
N GLY A 260 11.53 -9.54 -7.93
CA GLY A 260 11.95 -8.80 -9.13
C GLY A 260 10.81 -8.15 -9.94
N VAL A 261 9.57 -8.20 -9.46
CA VAL A 261 8.44 -7.48 -10.08
C VAL A 261 8.71 -5.97 -10.02
N LYS A 262 8.94 -5.34 -11.18
CA LYS A 262 9.12 -3.88 -11.29
C LYS A 262 7.78 -3.17 -11.26
N ILE A 263 7.60 -2.29 -10.28
CA ILE A 263 6.41 -1.44 -10.15
C ILE A 263 6.68 -0.11 -10.90
N PRO A 264 5.80 0.33 -11.82
CA PRO A 264 5.99 1.57 -12.56
C PRO A 264 5.96 2.82 -11.68
N ASP A 265 6.77 3.81 -12.05
CA ASP A 265 6.82 5.12 -11.39
C ASP A 265 5.66 6.05 -11.78
N LYS A 266 4.97 5.76 -12.90
CA LYS A 266 3.87 6.57 -13.43
C LYS A 266 2.61 6.50 -12.54
N ALA A 267 2.06 7.67 -12.20
CA ALA A 267 0.89 7.84 -11.32
C ALA A 267 -0.47 7.76 -11.97
N THR A 268 -0.47 7.88 -13.28
CA THR A 268 -1.64 8.10 -14.11
C THR A 268 -1.90 6.86 -14.94
N ASP A 269 -3.11 6.77 -15.48
CA ASP A 269 -3.51 5.59 -16.23
C ASP A 269 -2.72 5.49 -17.55
N ASP A 270 -2.68 4.27 -18.10
CA ASP A 270 -2.25 4.06 -19.47
C ASP A 270 -3.34 4.62 -20.40
N MET A 271 -2.91 5.45 -21.35
CA MET A 271 -3.80 6.01 -22.38
C MET A 271 -3.98 5.01 -23.51
N PRO A 272 -5.09 5.05 -24.26
CA PRO A 272 -5.24 4.31 -25.51
C PRO A 272 -4.04 4.58 -26.44
N LEU A 273 -3.60 3.55 -27.18
CA LEU A 273 -2.52 3.66 -28.16
C LEU A 273 -2.98 4.38 -29.43
N GLU A 274 -4.26 4.25 -29.76
CA GLU A 274 -4.91 4.94 -30.87
C GLU A 274 -5.31 6.37 -30.47
N GLU A 275 -5.24 7.30 -31.42
CA GLU A 275 -5.75 8.65 -31.23
C GLU A 275 -7.27 8.66 -31.29
N LEU A 276 -7.89 8.53 -30.12
CA LEU A 276 -9.34 8.60 -29.95
C LEU A 276 -9.77 10.00 -29.49
N PRO A 277 -10.95 10.50 -29.94
CA PRO A 277 -11.50 11.72 -29.38
C PRO A 277 -11.85 11.54 -27.90
N TYR A 278 -11.73 12.62 -27.13
CA TYR A 278 -12.05 12.60 -25.70
C TYR A 278 -12.55 13.95 -25.20
N LEU A 279 -13.33 13.91 -24.11
CA LEU A 279 -13.58 15.09 -23.31
C LEU A 279 -12.48 15.22 -22.24
N GLU A 280 -11.71 16.29 -22.29
CA GLU A 280 -10.78 16.67 -21.23
C GLU A 280 -11.57 17.36 -20.11
N MET A 281 -11.45 16.85 -18.89
CA MET A 281 -12.22 17.28 -17.74
C MET A 281 -11.26 17.72 -16.62
N PHE A 282 -11.30 19.00 -16.27
CA PHE A 282 -10.48 19.57 -15.21
C PHE A 282 -11.28 19.72 -13.92
N TYR A 283 -10.78 19.08 -12.87
CA TYR A 283 -11.40 19.08 -11.55
C TYR A 283 -10.53 19.77 -10.51
N ARG A 284 -11.17 20.56 -9.64
CA ARG A 284 -10.55 21.17 -8.46
C ARG A 284 -11.10 20.56 -7.18
N PHE A 285 -10.22 20.30 -6.21
CA PHE A 285 -10.63 19.80 -4.90
C PHE A 285 -11.35 20.89 -4.09
N VAL A 286 -12.47 20.50 -3.44
CA VAL A 286 -13.23 21.35 -2.52
C VAL A 286 -13.24 20.69 -1.14
N PHE A 287 -12.72 21.41 -0.15
CA PHE A 287 -12.72 20.96 1.25
C PHE A 287 -13.98 21.45 1.97
N ASP A 288 -14.74 20.53 2.55
CA ASP A 288 -16.01 20.77 3.24
C ASP A 288 -16.30 19.53 4.13
N LYS A 289 -17.41 19.54 4.88
CA LYS A 289 -17.90 18.41 5.70
C LYS A 289 -17.89 17.09 4.93
N LYS A 290 -18.24 17.14 3.64
CA LYS A 290 -18.04 16.06 2.67
C LYS A 290 -17.25 16.63 1.50
N SER A 291 -15.94 16.43 1.49
CA SER A 291 -15.13 16.92 0.38
C SER A 291 -15.39 16.20 -0.94
N TYR A 292 -15.22 16.93 -2.03
CA TYR A 292 -15.43 16.45 -3.38
C TYR A 292 -14.47 17.13 -4.36
N TYR A 293 -14.55 16.71 -5.62
CA TYR A 293 -13.87 17.36 -6.74
C TYR A 293 -14.92 18.05 -7.60
N ASN A 294 -14.85 19.37 -7.72
CA ASN A 294 -15.72 20.16 -8.56
C ASN A 294 -15.18 20.17 -10.00
N LEU A 295 -16.04 19.92 -10.99
CA LEU A 295 -15.69 20.05 -12.40
C LEU A 295 -15.70 21.53 -12.76
N GLU A 296 -14.55 22.08 -13.16
CA GLU A 296 -14.44 23.50 -13.51
C GLU A 296 -14.48 23.72 -15.03
N ILE A 297 -13.84 22.82 -15.79
CA ILE A 297 -13.70 22.94 -17.25
C ILE A 297 -13.93 21.59 -17.90
N THR A 298 -14.67 21.59 -19.00
CA THR A 298 -14.76 20.48 -19.95
C THR A 298 -14.39 20.98 -21.34
N LYS A 299 -13.51 20.27 -22.03
CA LYS A 299 -13.04 20.60 -23.39
C LYS A 299 -13.15 19.37 -24.27
N ASP A 300 -13.84 19.49 -25.40
CA ASP A 300 -13.84 18.44 -26.43
C ASP A 300 -12.54 18.49 -27.24
N VAL A 301 -11.86 17.35 -27.33
CA VAL A 301 -10.59 17.20 -28.03
C VAL A 301 -10.76 16.13 -29.10
N LYS A 302 -10.61 16.55 -30.36
CA LYS A 302 -10.66 15.67 -31.53
C LYS A 302 -9.24 15.29 -31.98
N PRO A 303 -9.03 14.09 -32.55
CA PRO A 303 -7.76 13.70 -33.15
C PRO A 303 -7.33 14.74 -34.18
N GLN A 304 -6.04 15.06 -34.25
CA GLN A 304 -5.53 15.86 -35.34
C GLN A 304 -5.50 14.97 -36.58
N THR A 305 -6.29 15.31 -37.62
CA THR A 305 -6.09 14.73 -38.94
C THR A 305 -4.67 15.05 -39.37
N LYS A 306 -3.82 14.02 -39.46
CA LYS A 306 -2.56 14.13 -40.21
C LYS A 306 -2.95 14.33 -41.67
N GLU A 307 -2.84 15.55 -42.17
CA GLU A 307 -2.71 15.82 -43.61
C GLU A 307 -1.38 15.27 -44.12
#